data_AF-A0A660QEK5-F1
#
_entry.id   AF-A0A660QEK5-F1
#
_cell.length_a   1.000
_cell.length_b   1.000
_cell.length_c   1.000
_cell.angle_alpha   90.00
_cell.angle_beta   90.00
_cell.angle_gamma   90.00
#
_symmetry.space_group_name_H-M   'P 1'
#
loop_
_entity.id
_entity.type
_entity.pdbx_description
1 polymer ?
#
loop_
_entity_poly.entity_id
_entity_poly.type
_entity_poly.pdbx_seq_one_letter_code
_entity_poly.pdbx_strand_id
1 'polypeptide(L)'
;MPILHITHSRADADSFASAFWGYKVVGGGICVFDPDSTVQNLMRSFKVKNTFPSRVASVFVYDTTDENKIPVELNNYSVFDHHPVVNRSFVERARFCFIKPRSSNVMNLYDLSKGFHLPPDVLLAFSVALVTDTAFLKTARGEELHYLGHFLGNNTLESVYETILKGKVKHPEKFLRDLSQMQVV
;
A
#
# COMPACT_ATOMS: atom_id res chain seq x y z
N MET A 1 -15.59 10.47 13.24
CA MET A 1 -14.49 11.45 13.35
C MET A 1 -13.92 11.62 11.95
N PRO A 2 -13.81 12.83 11.38
CA PRO A 2 -13.33 12.97 10.01
C PRO A 2 -11.82 12.74 9.94
N ILE A 3 -11.42 11.63 9.31
CA ILE A 3 -10.03 11.17 9.20
C ILE A 3 -9.51 11.47 7.80
N LEU A 4 -8.24 11.87 7.71
CA LEU A 4 -7.51 11.96 6.45
C LEU A 4 -6.42 10.88 6.43
N HIS A 5 -6.45 10.00 5.43
CA HIS A 5 -5.44 8.97 5.19
C HIS A 5 -4.38 9.51 4.25
N ILE A 6 -3.11 9.48 4.67
CA ILE A 6 -2.01 10.04 3.87
C ILE A 6 -0.89 9.03 3.63
N THR A 7 -0.31 9.12 2.45
CA THR A 7 0.96 8.46 2.13
C THR A 7 2.14 9.33 2.56
N HIS A 8 3.34 8.78 2.58
CA HIS A 8 4.54 9.59 2.48
C HIS A 8 4.67 10.22 1.08
N SER A 9 5.60 11.16 0.94
CA SER A 9 6.01 11.74 -0.35
C SER A 9 6.64 10.69 -1.24
N ARG A 10 6.49 10.85 -2.56
CA ARG A 10 6.83 9.81 -3.55
C ARG A 10 6.12 8.50 -3.26
N ALA A 11 4.79 8.54 -3.15
CA ALA A 11 4.00 7.40 -2.78
C ALA A 11 4.27 6.21 -3.71
N ASP A 12 4.58 5.07 -3.09
CA ASP A 12 4.72 3.76 -3.69
C ASP A 12 3.48 2.90 -3.41
N ALA A 13 3.53 1.64 -3.86
CA ALA A 13 2.38 0.76 -3.79
C ALA A 13 1.96 0.44 -2.35
N ASP A 14 2.89 0.29 -1.40
CA ASP A 14 2.57 -0.06 -0.01
C ASP A 14 1.94 1.11 0.74
N SER A 15 2.56 2.29 0.68
CA SER A 15 1.98 3.51 1.25
C SER A 15 0.59 3.82 0.67
N PHE A 16 0.41 3.68 -0.65
CA PHE A 16 -0.90 3.87 -1.29
C PHE A 16 -1.91 2.80 -0.86
N ALA A 17 -1.56 1.51 -0.93
CA ALA A 17 -2.46 0.41 -0.59
C ALA A 17 -2.91 0.51 0.88
N SER A 18 -1.99 0.91 1.76
CA SER A 18 -2.24 1.17 3.17
C SER A 18 -3.21 2.33 3.40
N ALA A 19 -2.99 3.47 2.74
CA ALA A 19 -3.91 4.61 2.80
C ALA A 19 -5.28 4.29 2.18
N PHE A 20 -5.29 3.53 1.08
CA PHE A 20 -6.51 3.09 0.40
C PHE A 20 -7.33 2.14 1.26
N TRP A 21 -6.69 1.19 1.97
CA TRP A 21 -7.35 0.37 2.98
C TRP A 21 -8.04 1.22 4.04
N GLY A 22 -7.33 2.20 4.60
CA GLY A 22 -7.88 3.11 5.59
C GLY A 22 -9.12 3.85 5.06
N TYR A 23 -9.00 4.42 3.87
CA TYR A 23 -10.10 5.12 3.20
C TYR A 23 -11.32 4.21 2.95
N LYS A 24 -11.12 2.95 2.55
CA LYS A 24 -12.19 2.02 2.22
C LYS A 24 -12.85 1.37 3.45
N VAL A 25 -12.08 1.13 4.51
CA VAL A 25 -12.52 0.41 5.70
C VAL A 25 -13.00 1.36 6.80
N VAL A 26 -12.28 2.47 7.01
CA VAL A 26 -12.57 3.46 8.06
C VAL A 26 -13.42 4.61 7.53
N GLY A 27 -13.26 4.96 6.25
CA GLY A 27 -13.90 6.11 5.62
C GLY A 27 -13.17 7.43 5.90
N GLY A 28 -13.63 8.53 5.30
CA GLY A 28 -12.98 9.84 5.41
C GLY A 28 -12.44 10.33 4.07
N GLY A 29 -11.28 10.99 4.09
CA GLY A 29 -10.58 11.42 2.89
C GLY A 29 -9.24 10.70 2.70
N ILE A 30 -8.73 10.72 1.48
CA ILE A 30 -7.41 10.19 1.12
C ILE A 30 -6.60 11.25 0.40
N CYS A 31 -5.32 11.39 0.77
CA CYS A 31 -4.37 12.25 0.07
C CYS A 31 -3.09 11.49 -0.25
N VAL A 32 -2.85 11.30 -1.55
CA VAL A 32 -1.67 10.64 -2.10
C VAL A 32 -0.74 11.71 -2.65
N PHE A 33 0.52 11.70 -2.21
CA PHE A 33 1.52 12.70 -2.56
C PHE A 33 2.55 12.13 -3.55
N ASP A 34 2.73 12.84 -4.67
CA ASP A 34 3.69 12.51 -5.74
C ASP A 34 3.70 11.02 -6.13
N PRO A 35 2.54 10.44 -6.55
CA PRO A 35 2.44 9.01 -6.78
C PRO A 35 3.35 8.53 -7.90
N ASP A 36 4.03 7.41 -7.69
CA ASP A 36 4.79 6.73 -8.73
C ASP A 36 3.84 6.20 -9.84
N SER A 37 4.41 5.72 -10.94
CA SER A 37 3.61 5.18 -12.06
C SER A 37 2.71 4.00 -11.67
N THR A 38 3.12 3.18 -10.69
CA THR A 38 2.35 2.05 -10.16
C THR A 38 1.10 2.55 -9.45
N VAL A 39 1.28 3.50 -8.54
CA VAL A 39 0.22 4.15 -7.77
C VAL A 39 -0.72 4.90 -8.69
N GLN A 40 -0.21 5.62 -9.70
CA GLN A 40 -1.05 6.26 -10.71
C GLN A 40 -1.91 5.26 -11.48
N ASN A 41 -1.40 4.07 -11.79
CA ASN A 41 -2.19 3.00 -12.41
C ASN A 41 -3.29 2.48 -11.47
N LEU A 42 -2.97 2.27 -10.19
CA LEU A 42 -3.94 1.84 -9.19
C LEU A 42 -5.03 2.89 -8.97
N MET A 43 -4.66 4.15 -8.76
CA MET A 43 -5.60 5.27 -8.61
C MET A 43 -6.55 5.38 -9.80
N ARG A 44 -6.05 5.24 -11.04
CA ARG A 44 -6.90 5.22 -12.25
C ARG A 44 -7.83 4.01 -12.28
N SER A 45 -7.32 2.82 -11.97
CA SER A 45 -8.09 1.56 -12.02
C SER A 45 -9.21 1.55 -10.98
N PHE A 46 -8.92 2.04 -9.78
CA PHE A 46 -9.88 2.14 -8.67
C PHE A 46 -10.69 3.43 -8.67
N LYS A 47 -10.47 4.32 -9.64
CA LYS A 47 -11.11 5.65 -9.75
C LYS A 47 -10.95 6.50 -8.48
N VAL A 48 -9.79 6.38 -7.83
CA VAL A 48 -9.44 7.12 -6.61
C VAL A 48 -8.84 8.46 -6.99
N LYS A 49 -9.32 9.52 -6.34
CA LYS A 49 -8.76 10.87 -6.40
C LYS A 49 -8.52 11.35 -4.98
N ASN A 50 -7.61 12.33 -4.84
CA ASN A 50 -7.43 12.99 -3.55
C ASN A 50 -8.76 13.64 -3.12
N THR A 51 -9.17 13.34 -1.90
CA THR A 51 -10.43 13.80 -1.31
C THR A 51 -10.17 14.21 0.12
N PHE A 52 -10.78 15.33 0.54
CA PHE A 52 -10.55 15.92 1.84
C PHE A 52 -11.88 16.09 2.56
N PRO A 53 -11.99 15.67 3.83
CA PRO A 53 -13.15 16.02 4.63
C PRO A 53 -13.17 17.54 4.87
N SER A 54 -14.35 18.10 5.09
CA SER A 54 -14.52 19.55 5.34
C SER A 54 -13.80 20.05 6.59
N ARG A 55 -13.50 19.14 7.52
CA ARG A 55 -12.63 19.34 8.69
C ARG A 55 -11.82 18.08 8.89
N VAL A 56 -10.52 18.18 9.17
CA VAL A 56 -9.68 17.02 9.51
C VAL A 56 -9.51 16.98 11.02
N ALA A 57 -10.06 15.93 11.65
CA ALA A 57 -9.92 15.74 13.10
C ALA A 57 -8.68 14.93 13.46
N SER A 58 -8.29 13.96 12.61
CA SER A 58 -7.08 13.15 12.78
C SER A 58 -6.50 12.76 11.43
N VAL A 59 -5.19 12.60 11.36
CA VAL A 59 -4.48 12.12 10.17
C VAL A 59 -3.95 10.71 10.43
N PHE A 60 -4.17 9.77 9.52
CA PHE A 60 -3.55 8.45 9.58
C PHE A 60 -2.40 8.42 8.57
N VAL A 61 -1.19 8.25 9.07
CA VAL A 61 0.05 8.18 8.32
C VAL A 61 0.40 6.72 8.11
N TYR A 62 0.68 6.36 6.86
CA TYR A 62 0.99 4.99 6.49
C TYR A 62 2.42 4.88 5.96
N ASP A 63 3.05 3.76 6.30
CA ASP A 63 4.31 3.29 5.71
C ASP A 63 5.51 4.23 5.92
N THR A 64 5.44 5.08 6.94
CA THR A 64 6.60 5.85 7.37
C THR A 64 6.48 6.34 8.80
N THR A 65 7.63 6.41 9.44
CA THR A 65 7.85 7.23 10.64
C THR A 65 8.82 8.38 10.37
N ASP A 66 9.36 8.50 9.16
CA ASP A 66 10.25 9.59 8.79
C ASP A 66 9.44 10.85 8.47
N GLU A 67 9.37 11.75 9.46
CA GLU A 67 8.66 13.03 9.36
C GLU A 67 9.09 13.86 8.14
N ASN A 68 10.34 13.74 7.68
CA ASN A 68 10.81 14.48 6.50
C ASN A 68 10.16 14.01 5.20
N LYS A 69 9.61 12.79 5.18
CA LYS A 69 8.87 12.28 4.03
C LYS A 69 7.41 12.70 4.06
N ILE A 70 6.93 13.35 5.10
CA ILE A 70 5.52 13.76 5.23
C ILE A 70 5.38 15.21 4.75
N PRO A 71 4.66 15.47 3.65
CA PRO A 71 4.63 16.80 3.02
C PRO A 71 3.61 17.76 3.66
N VAL A 72 3.17 17.47 4.88
CA VAL A 72 2.18 18.27 5.62
C VAL A 72 2.53 18.28 7.11
N GLU A 73 2.24 19.38 7.79
CA GLU A 73 2.39 19.46 9.23
C GLU A 73 1.32 18.63 9.95
N LEU A 74 1.74 17.87 10.97
CA LEU A 74 0.89 16.94 11.70
C LEU A 74 0.78 17.31 13.18
N ASN A 75 -0.44 17.62 13.62
CA ASN A 75 -0.73 17.95 15.02
C ASN A 75 -1.52 16.86 15.76
N ASN A 76 -2.37 16.11 15.05
CA ASN A 76 -3.14 15.00 15.61
C ASN A 76 -3.15 13.84 14.63
N TYR A 77 -2.32 12.83 14.89
CA TYR A 77 -2.12 11.75 13.95
C TYR A 77 -1.88 10.40 14.60
N SER A 78 -2.03 9.36 13.79
CA SER A 78 -1.72 7.97 14.11
C SER A 78 -0.84 7.38 13.02
N VAL A 79 0.05 6.46 13.40
CA VAL A 79 1.04 5.88 12.49
C VAL A 79 0.81 4.39 12.33
N PHE A 80 0.85 3.91 11.09
CA PHE A 80 0.80 2.50 10.72
C PHE A 80 2.01 2.19 9.85
N ASP A 81 2.97 1.42 10.36
CA ASP A 81 4.26 1.23 9.68
C ASP A 81 4.80 -0.21 9.85
N HIS A 82 5.69 -0.61 8.96
CA HIS A 82 6.38 -1.91 8.99
C HIS A 82 7.90 -1.80 9.05
N HIS A 83 8.46 -0.59 8.97
CA HIS A 83 9.90 -0.40 9.01
C HIS A 83 10.49 -0.77 10.39
N PRO A 84 11.64 -1.48 10.45
CA PRO A 84 12.24 -1.88 11.72
C PRO A 84 12.89 -0.72 12.49
N VAL A 85 13.33 0.31 11.77
CA VAL A 85 13.94 1.51 12.34
C VAL A 85 12.91 2.62 12.30
N VAL A 86 12.62 3.21 13.46
CA VAL A 86 11.59 4.24 13.61
C VAL A 86 12.18 5.55 14.10
N ASN A 87 11.63 6.67 13.65
CA ASN A 87 11.89 7.97 14.26
C ASN A 87 11.13 8.08 15.59
N ARG A 88 11.84 7.90 16.70
CA ARG A 88 11.24 7.88 18.04
C ARG A 88 10.51 9.17 18.40
N SER A 89 11.09 10.33 18.08
CA SER A 89 10.49 11.62 18.44
C SER A 89 9.19 11.88 17.69
N PHE A 90 9.06 11.36 16.47
CA PHE A 90 7.80 11.38 15.72
C PHE A 90 6.79 10.41 16.34
N VAL A 91 7.17 9.14 16.55
CA VAL A 91 6.30 8.11 17.14
C VAL A 91 5.76 8.50 18.52
N GLU A 92 6.57 9.12 19.37
CA GLU A 92 6.17 9.56 20.72
C GLU A 92 5.13 10.69 20.71
N ARG A 93 5.07 11.50 19.64
CA ARG A 93 4.06 12.57 19.48
C ARG A 93 2.75 12.05 18.86
N ALA A 94 2.75 10.87 18.26
CA ALA A 94 1.56 10.28 17.67
C ALA A 94 0.56 9.84 18.76
N ARG A 95 -0.74 9.94 18.48
CA ARG A 95 -1.79 9.47 19.41
C ARG A 95 -1.90 7.96 19.49
N PHE A 96 -1.52 7.28 18.42
CA PHE A 96 -1.58 5.84 18.30
C PHE A 96 -0.55 5.39 17.27
N CYS A 97 0.10 4.27 17.54
CA CYS A 97 1.07 3.66 16.64
C CYS A 97 0.79 2.17 16.55
N PHE A 98 0.64 1.68 15.32
CA PHE A 98 0.66 0.26 15.01
C PHE A 98 1.85 -0.02 14.10
N ILE A 99 2.98 -0.35 14.73
CA ILE A 99 4.24 -0.56 14.03
C ILE A 99 4.69 -1.99 14.29
N LYS A 100 4.79 -2.80 13.22
CA LYS A 100 5.21 -4.19 13.32
C LYS A 100 6.18 -4.53 12.18
N PRO A 101 7.45 -4.84 12.48
CA PRO A 101 8.45 -5.15 11.46
C PRO A 101 8.03 -6.32 10.56
N ARG A 102 7.86 -6.05 9.27
CA ARG A 102 7.46 -7.02 8.23
C ARG A 102 8.01 -6.61 6.86
N SER A 103 7.78 -7.43 5.83
CA SER A 103 8.15 -7.08 4.46
C SER A 103 7.29 -5.97 3.86
N SER A 104 6.04 -5.79 4.31
CA SER A 104 5.12 -4.78 3.80
C SER A 104 4.08 -4.43 4.88
N ASN A 105 3.64 -3.18 4.94
CA ASN A 105 2.66 -2.70 5.90
C ASN A 105 1.27 -3.28 5.66
N VAL A 106 0.89 -3.58 4.42
CA VAL A 106 -0.39 -4.24 4.12
C VAL A 106 -0.58 -5.58 4.83
N MET A 107 0.50 -6.29 5.18
CA MET A 107 0.42 -7.52 6.00
C MET A 107 -0.07 -7.22 7.41
N ASN A 108 0.39 -6.11 8.00
CA ASN A 108 -0.04 -5.64 9.31
C ASN A 108 -1.50 -5.20 9.28
N LEU A 109 -1.91 -4.48 8.23
CA LEU A 109 -3.28 -4.03 8.05
C LEU A 109 -4.26 -5.18 7.78
N TYR A 110 -3.83 -6.22 7.08
CA TYR A 110 -4.62 -7.44 6.91
C TYR A 110 -4.86 -8.14 8.26
N ASP A 111 -3.82 -8.25 9.10
CA ASP A 111 -3.96 -8.78 10.46
C ASP A 111 -4.95 -7.95 11.30
N LEU A 112 -4.88 -6.61 11.21
CA LEU A 112 -5.85 -5.72 11.86
C LEU A 112 -7.26 -5.87 11.31
N SER A 113 -7.40 -6.44 10.11
CA SER A 113 -8.68 -6.63 9.43
C SER A 113 -9.36 -7.95 9.73
N LYS A 114 -8.75 -8.79 10.57
CA LYS A 114 -9.34 -10.06 10.97
C LYS A 114 -10.70 -9.83 11.63
N GLY A 115 -11.71 -10.49 11.09
CA GLY A 115 -13.11 -10.39 11.55
C GLY A 115 -14.03 -9.61 10.61
N PHE A 116 -13.51 -9.00 9.55
CA PHE A 116 -14.34 -8.41 8.49
C PHE A 116 -13.80 -8.73 7.09
N HIS A 117 -14.70 -8.73 6.10
CA HIS A 117 -14.34 -8.99 4.71
C HIS A 117 -13.76 -7.72 4.07
N LEU A 118 -12.53 -7.81 3.59
CA LEU A 118 -11.90 -6.71 2.85
C LEU A 118 -12.45 -6.64 1.42
N PRO A 119 -12.71 -5.44 0.89
CA PRO A 119 -13.10 -5.25 -0.49
C PRO A 119 -12.07 -5.85 -1.49
N PRO A 120 -12.50 -6.44 -2.62
CA PRO A 120 -11.57 -7.03 -3.60
C PRO A 120 -10.53 -6.06 -4.17
N ASP A 121 -10.88 -4.77 -4.32
CA ASP A 121 -9.95 -3.73 -4.78
C ASP A 121 -8.84 -3.45 -3.74
N VAL A 122 -9.16 -3.52 -2.44
CA VAL A 122 -8.17 -3.43 -1.36
C VAL A 122 -7.23 -4.64 -1.39
N LEU A 123 -7.76 -5.86 -1.57
CA LEU A 123 -6.96 -7.08 -1.66
C LEU A 123 -6.02 -7.08 -2.88
N LEU A 124 -6.49 -6.56 -4.02
CA LEU A 124 -5.62 -6.36 -5.19
C LEU A 124 -4.52 -5.33 -4.92
N ALA A 125 -4.83 -4.22 -4.26
CA ALA A 125 -3.82 -3.23 -3.86
C ALA A 125 -2.77 -3.84 -2.93
N PHE A 126 -3.21 -4.69 -1.98
CA PHE A 126 -2.33 -5.42 -1.06
C PHE A 126 -1.41 -6.40 -1.81
N SER A 127 -1.93 -7.09 -2.83
CA SER A 127 -1.13 -7.96 -3.68
C SER A 127 -0.03 -7.17 -4.41
N VAL A 128 -0.38 -6.02 -4.98
CA VAL A 128 0.58 -5.16 -5.70
C VAL A 128 1.67 -4.65 -4.76
N ALA A 129 1.30 -4.13 -3.58
CA ALA A 129 2.23 -3.67 -2.55
C ALA A 129 3.21 -4.78 -2.12
N LEU A 130 2.68 -5.94 -1.74
CA LEU A 130 3.52 -7.04 -1.26
C LEU A 130 4.48 -7.55 -2.35
N VAL A 131 4.03 -7.62 -3.61
CA VAL A 131 4.87 -8.02 -4.73
C VAL A 131 5.98 -6.98 -4.99
N THR A 132 5.70 -5.68 -4.88
CA THR A 132 6.73 -4.65 -5.07
C THR A 132 7.76 -4.62 -3.94
N ASP A 133 7.32 -4.69 -2.68
CA ASP A 133 8.21 -4.58 -1.51
C ASP A 133 9.11 -5.82 -1.36
N THR A 134 8.65 -6.95 -1.87
CA THR A 134 9.45 -8.19 -1.95
C THR A 134 10.28 -8.28 -3.24
N ALA A 135 10.47 -7.16 -3.94
CA ALA A 135 11.25 -7.07 -5.17
C ALA A 135 10.81 -8.09 -6.25
N PHE A 136 9.51 -8.12 -6.56
CA PHE A 136 8.87 -9.12 -7.42
C PHE A 136 9.03 -10.54 -6.86
N LEU A 137 8.71 -10.71 -5.57
CA LEU A 137 8.78 -11.97 -4.83
C LEU A 137 10.19 -12.58 -4.66
N LYS A 138 11.25 -11.90 -5.13
CA LYS A 138 12.64 -12.38 -5.00
C LYS A 138 13.10 -12.49 -3.55
N THR A 139 12.56 -11.66 -2.68
CA THR A 139 12.88 -11.66 -1.24
C THR A 139 11.74 -12.22 -0.38
N ALA A 140 10.67 -12.73 -1.00
CA ALA A 140 9.53 -13.30 -0.28
C ALA A 140 9.91 -14.62 0.41
N ARG A 141 9.37 -14.84 1.62
CA ARG A 141 9.47 -16.08 2.37
C ARG A 141 8.07 -16.69 2.51
N GLY A 142 7.96 -17.77 3.27
CA GLY A 142 6.69 -18.48 3.48
C GLY A 142 5.58 -17.60 4.06
N GLU A 143 5.91 -16.63 4.92
CA GLU A 143 4.92 -15.69 5.45
C GLU A 143 4.37 -14.82 4.32
N GLU A 144 5.21 -14.16 3.54
CA GLU A 144 4.77 -13.28 2.45
C GLU A 144 3.94 -14.05 1.41
N LEU A 145 4.35 -15.26 1.05
CA LEU A 145 3.58 -16.12 0.12
C LEU A 145 2.21 -16.52 0.69
N HIS A 146 2.13 -16.76 2.01
CA HIS A 146 0.86 -17.06 2.67
C HIS A 146 -0.10 -15.87 2.60
N TYR A 147 0.36 -14.66 2.91
CA TYR A 147 -0.46 -13.45 2.79
C TYR A 147 -0.85 -13.16 1.34
N LEU A 148 0.08 -13.33 0.39
CA LEU A 148 -0.20 -13.15 -1.02
C LEU A 148 -1.33 -14.08 -1.49
N GLY A 149 -1.37 -15.33 -1.02
CA GLY A 149 -2.46 -16.26 -1.33
C GLY A 149 -3.83 -15.73 -0.91
N HIS A 150 -3.91 -15.04 0.24
CA HIS A 150 -5.15 -14.39 0.68
C HIS A 150 -5.45 -13.10 -0.11
N PHE A 151 -4.43 -12.33 -0.46
CA PHE A 151 -4.59 -11.06 -1.18
C PHE A 151 -5.01 -11.24 -2.63
N LEU A 152 -4.54 -12.30 -3.29
CA LEU A 152 -4.88 -12.57 -4.66
C LEU A 152 -6.40 -12.79 -4.81
N GLY A 153 -7.03 -13.51 -3.88
CA GLY A 153 -8.45 -13.86 -4.00
C GLY A 153 -8.71 -14.57 -5.33
N ASN A 154 -9.51 -13.94 -6.21
CA ASN A 154 -9.78 -14.45 -7.57
C ASN A 154 -8.83 -13.88 -8.65
N ASN A 155 -7.91 -12.99 -8.28
CA ASN A 155 -6.92 -12.43 -9.21
C ASN A 155 -5.75 -13.41 -9.40
N THR A 156 -5.13 -13.35 -10.58
CA THR A 156 -3.89 -14.07 -10.85
C THR A 156 -2.69 -13.20 -10.51
N LEU A 157 -1.54 -13.83 -10.22
CA LEU A 157 -0.29 -13.09 -10.06
C LEU A 157 0.09 -12.34 -11.36
N GLU A 158 -0.29 -12.86 -12.52
CA GLU A 158 -0.12 -12.18 -13.80
C GLU A 158 -0.85 -10.82 -13.83
N SER A 159 -2.10 -10.75 -13.37
CA SER A 159 -2.84 -9.48 -13.31
C SER A 159 -2.20 -8.44 -12.37
N VAL A 160 -1.52 -8.92 -11.32
CA VAL A 160 -0.73 -8.08 -10.41
C VAL A 160 0.49 -7.53 -11.14
N TYR A 161 1.22 -8.37 -11.88
CA TYR A 161 2.36 -7.92 -12.68
C TYR A 161 1.95 -6.96 -13.81
N GLU A 162 0.84 -7.22 -14.50
CA GLU A 162 0.30 -6.29 -15.49
C GLU A 162 0.08 -4.90 -14.89
N THR A 163 -0.52 -4.84 -13.69
CA THR A 163 -0.74 -3.58 -12.98
C THR A 163 0.57 -2.86 -12.68
N ILE A 164 1.61 -3.60 -12.25
CA ILE A 164 2.93 -3.05 -11.92
C ILE A 164 3.69 -2.56 -13.15
N LEU A 165 3.61 -3.32 -14.25
CA LEU A 165 4.41 -3.10 -15.47
C LEU A 165 3.72 -2.19 -16.50
N LYS A 166 2.43 -1.91 -16.34
CA LYS A 166 1.66 -1.05 -17.24
C LYS A 166 2.30 0.34 -17.39
N GLY A 167 2.69 0.66 -18.62
CA GLY A 167 3.36 1.93 -18.95
C GLY A 167 4.87 1.95 -18.64
N LYS A 168 5.43 0.92 -18.00
CA LYS A 168 6.89 0.73 -17.81
C LYS A 168 7.52 -0.13 -18.90
N VAL A 169 6.74 -1.05 -19.47
CA VAL A 169 7.14 -1.90 -20.59
C VAL A 169 6.35 -1.48 -21.83
N LYS A 170 7.05 -1.24 -22.95
CA LYS A 170 6.44 -0.76 -24.20
C LYS A 170 5.40 -1.75 -24.78
N HIS A 171 5.62 -3.05 -24.56
CA HIS A 171 4.72 -4.13 -24.94
C HIS A 171 4.57 -5.14 -23.79
N PRO A 172 3.77 -4.82 -22.75
CA PRO A 172 3.67 -5.65 -21.55
C PRO A 172 3.15 -7.05 -21.85
N GLU A 173 2.15 -7.18 -22.72
CA GLU A 173 1.61 -8.48 -23.15
C GLU A 173 2.66 -9.33 -23.87
N LYS A 174 3.50 -8.71 -24.71
CA LYS A 174 4.61 -9.41 -25.36
C LYS A 174 5.64 -9.86 -24.32
N PHE A 175 6.01 -8.98 -23.39
CA PHE A 175 6.98 -9.31 -22.35
C PHE A 175 6.49 -10.46 -21.45
N LEU A 176 5.23 -10.43 -21.01
CA LEU A 176 4.63 -11.51 -20.23
C LEU A 176 4.53 -12.81 -21.03
N ARG A 177 4.13 -12.74 -22.30
CA ARG A 177 4.14 -13.91 -23.19
C ARG A 177 5.55 -14.49 -23.35
N ASP A 178 6.55 -13.66 -23.61
CA ASP A 178 7.93 -14.08 -23.79
C ASP A 178 8.45 -14.74 -22.49
N LEU A 179 8.11 -14.19 -21.31
CA LEU A 179 8.37 -14.80 -20.00
C LEU A 179 7.67 -16.15 -19.81
N SER A 180 6.39 -16.25 -20.19
CA SER A 180 5.60 -17.49 -20.08
C SER A 180 6.12 -18.62 -20.97
N GLN A 181 6.86 -18.27 -22.03
CA GLN A 181 7.47 -19.21 -22.96
C GLN A 181 8.91 -19.56 -22.60
N MET A 182 9.50 -18.95 -21.56
CA MET A 182 10.83 -19.31 -21.08
C MET A 182 10.80 -20.71 -20.47
N GLN A 183 11.58 -21.62 -21.04
CA GLN A 183 11.88 -22.90 -20.42
C GLN A 183 12.98 -22.68 -19.38
N VAL A 184 12.71 -23.05 -18.13
CA VAL A 184 13.76 -23.16 -17.10
C VAL A 184 14.46 -24.49 -17.35
N VAL A 185 15.71 -24.42 -17.82
CA VAL A 185 16.60 -25.57 -18.07
C VAL A 185 17.31 -25.97 -16.79
#